data_AF-A0A821W5F6-F1
#
_entry.id   AF-A0A821W5F6-F1
#
_cell.length_a   1.000
_cell.length_b   1.000
_cell.length_c   1.000
_cell.angle_alpha   90.00
_cell.angle_beta   90.00
_cell.angle_gamma   90.00
#
_symmetry.space_group_name_H-M   'P 1'
#
loop_
_entity.id
_entity.type
_entity.pdbx_description
1 polymer ?
#
loop_
_entity_poly.entity_id
_entity_poly.type
_entity_poly.pdbx_seq_one_letter_code
_entity_poly.pdbx_strand_id
1 'polypeptide(L)'
;KTVSTLKHFSLTSYRRTREYDNRILPLLRQMLQLKKLTLSLRVCSRTSLIDGTHLVNDILSEMSHLHTFIFNIITQSTMMNEELLPTPDNVSRPLIQRGYNVGCYTDFCQMEMCQCHIYSFPFTMERMDTLSNKFPGGLFMTVRHLVAHHLFRPFEHDFFVRISFFSITK
;
A
#
# COMPACT_ATOMS: atom_id res chain seq x y z
N LYS A 1 12.76 -26.25 14.35
CA LYS A 1 12.17 -25.50 15.49
C LYS A 1 10.97 -24.73 14.97
N THR A 2 9.78 -25.23 15.28
CA THR A 2 8.47 -24.70 14.84
C THR A 2 8.20 -23.36 15.51
N VAL A 3 8.11 -22.30 14.70
CA VAL A 3 7.64 -20.97 15.12
C VAL A 3 6.12 -21.03 15.27
N SER A 4 5.60 -21.81 16.24
CA SER A 4 4.14 -22.00 16.41
C SER A 4 3.48 -20.99 17.35
N THR A 5 4.17 -19.92 17.75
CA THR A 5 3.67 -18.95 18.74
C THR A 5 3.43 -17.54 18.18
N LEU A 6 3.96 -17.22 17.00
CA LEU A 6 3.83 -15.88 16.45
C LEU A 6 2.41 -15.69 15.89
N LYS A 7 1.58 -14.94 16.63
CA LYS A 7 0.21 -14.57 16.23
C LYS A 7 0.13 -13.20 15.55
N HIS A 8 1.14 -12.36 15.74
CA HIS A 8 1.19 -11.00 15.25
C HIS A 8 2.56 -10.76 14.63
N PHE A 9 2.57 -10.21 13.42
CA PHE A 9 3.81 -9.84 12.74
C PHE A 9 3.65 -8.46 12.09
N SER A 10 4.69 -7.66 12.17
CA SER A 10 4.76 -6.35 11.52
C SER A 10 6.08 -6.25 10.78
N LEU A 11 6.01 -5.86 9.51
CA LEU A 11 7.17 -5.58 8.67
C LEU A 11 7.01 -4.20 8.06
N THR A 12 7.95 -3.32 8.36
CA THR A 12 8.03 -1.98 7.80
C THR A 12 9.39 -1.79 7.13
N SER A 13 9.39 -1.45 5.85
CA SER A 13 10.57 -1.09 5.08
C SER A 13 10.45 0.34 4.57
N TYR A 14 11.16 1.27 5.22
CA TYR A 14 11.23 2.68 4.80
C TYR A 14 12.06 2.88 3.52
N ARG A 15 12.92 1.91 3.18
CA ARG A 15 13.69 1.91 1.94
C ARG A 15 12.96 1.12 0.86
N ARG A 16 13.23 1.47 -0.40
CA ARG A 16 12.82 0.69 -1.57
C ARG A 16 13.41 -0.71 -1.50
N THR A 17 12.62 -1.73 -1.82
CA THR A 17 13.05 -3.13 -1.89
C THR A 17 12.66 -3.76 -3.23
N ARG A 18 13.53 -4.64 -3.74
CA ARG A 18 13.26 -5.53 -4.89
C ARG A 18 12.93 -6.96 -4.45
N GLU A 19 12.94 -7.21 -3.13
CA GLU A 19 12.90 -8.56 -2.55
C GLU A 19 11.48 -8.97 -2.14
N TYR A 20 10.45 -8.29 -2.66
CA TYR A 20 9.06 -8.61 -2.33
C TYR A 20 8.74 -10.07 -2.70
N ASP A 21 8.95 -10.43 -3.96
CA ASP A 21 8.59 -11.76 -4.47
C ASP A 21 9.57 -12.85 -3.98
N ASN A 22 10.85 -12.51 -3.83
CA ASN A 22 11.90 -13.48 -3.52
C ASN A 22 12.11 -13.75 -2.03
N ARG A 23 11.77 -12.81 -1.14
CA ARG A 23 12.05 -12.94 0.31
C ARG A 23 10.85 -12.62 1.18
N ILE A 24 10.15 -11.52 0.92
CA ILE A 24 9.06 -11.07 1.79
C ILE A 24 7.89 -12.03 1.68
N LEU A 25 7.42 -12.30 0.45
CA LEU A 25 6.28 -13.18 0.24
C LEU A 25 6.55 -14.62 0.71
N PRO A 26 7.71 -15.25 0.41
CA PRO A 26 8.08 -16.55 0.98
C PRO A 26 8.14 -16.56 2.52
N LEU A 27 8.65 -15.49 3.15
CA LEU A 27 8.65 -15.38 4.61
C LEU A 27 7.22 -15.35 5.17
N LEU A 28 6.33 -14.56 4.56
CA LEU A 28 4.93 -14.48 4.99
C LEU A 28 4.22 -15.84 4.83
N ARG A 29 4.49 -16.57 3.75
CA ARG A 29 3.96 -17.93 3.52
C ARG A 29 4.42 -18.96 4.55
N GLN A 30 5.50 -18.70 5.30
CA GLN A 30 5.92 -19.55 6.43
C GLN A 30 5.18 -19.22 7.73
N MET A 31 4.33 -18.18 7.75
CA MET A 31 3.64 -17.66 8.93
C MET A 31 2.11 -17.70 8.78
N LEU A 32 1.56 -18.78 8.20
CA LEU A 32 0.12 -18.92 7.91
C LEU A 32 -0.79 -18.88 9.16
N GLN A 33 -0.23 -19.09 10.34
CA GLN A 33 -0.93 -19.02 11.63
C GLN A 33 -1.18 -17.59 12.15
N LEU A 34 -0.67 -16.56 11.45
CA LEU A 34 -0.81 -15.19 11.89
C LEU A 34 -2.29 -14.77 11.97
N LYS A 35 -2.65 -14.14 13.08
CA LYS A 35 -3.96 -13.50 13.28
C LYS A 35 -3.95 -12.02 12.89
N LYS A 36 -2.78 -11.38 13.02
CA LYS A 36 -2.55 -10.00 12.60
C LYS A 36 -1.27 -9.87 11.79
N LEU A 37 -1.38 -9.15 10.69
CA LEU A 37 -0.27 -8.79 9.84
C LEU A 37 -0.30 -7.29 9.59
N THR A 38 0.83 -6.63 9.75
CA THR A 38 1.04 -5.24 9.38
C THR A 38 2.17 -5.14 8.37
N LEU A 39 1.90 -4.62 7.17
CA LEU A 39 2.89 -4.48 6.09
C LEU A 39 3.00 -3.04 5.62
N SER A 40 4.15 -2.41 5.79
CA SER A 40 4.46 -1.14 5.14
C SER A 40 5.68 -1.29 4.25
N LEU A 41 5.48 -1.24 2.93
CA LEU A 41 6.51 -1.60 1.97
C LEU A 41 6.55 -0.61 0.81
N ARG A 42 7.76 -0.29 0.37
CA ARG A 42 7.99 0.36 -0.92
C ARG A 42 8.73 -0.62 -1.84
N VAL A 43 8.02 -1.17 -2.81
CA VAL A 43 8.51 -2.18 -3.74
C VAL A 43 8.87 -1.51 -5.07
N CYS A 44 10.02 -1.83 -5.64
CA CYS A 44 10.45 -1.32 -6.95
C CYS A 44 10.99 -2.43 -7.84
N SER A 45 11.12 -2.11 -9.13
CA SER A 45 11.67 -3.03 -10.15
C SER A 45 10.85 -4.32 -10.31
N ARG A 46 9.54 -4.26 -10.07
CA ARG A 46 8.60 -5.31 -10.44
C ARG A 46 8.10 -5.08 -11.86
N THR A 47 7.70 -6.17 -12.52
CA THR A 47 7.05 -6.12 -13.85
C THR A 47 5.55 -5.82 -13.76
N SER A 48 4.96 -5.97 -12.56
CA SER A 48 3.54 -5.69 -12.28
C SER A 48 3.37 -4.91 -10.99
N LEU A 49 2.23 -4.21 -10.88
CA LEU A 49 1.82 -3.51 -9.68
C LEU A 49 1.30 -4.49 -8.62
N ILE A 50 1.47 -4.16 -7.35
CA ILE A 50 0.76 -4.85 -6.25
C ILE A 50 -0.59 -4.17 -6.08
N ASP A 51 -1.62 -4.78 -6.63
CA ASP A 51 -3.01 -4.35 -6.49
C ASP A 51 -3.77 -5.25 -5.50
N GLY A 52 -5.08 -5.01 -5.35
CA GLY A 52 -5.94 -5.80 -4.49
C GLY A 52 -6.03 -7.28 -4.91
N THR A 53 -5.96 -7.58 -6.22
CA THR A 53 -5.96 -8.97 -6.70
C THR A 53 -4.70 -9.69 -6.22
N HIS A 54 -3.54 -9.05 -6.35
CA HIS A 54 -2.27 -9.60 -5.88
C HIS A 54 -2.28 -9.85 -4.37
N LEU A 55 -2.75 -8.88 -3.57
CA LEU A 55 -2.84 -9.06 -2.11
C LEU A 55 -3.84 -10.14 -1.69
N VAL A 56 -4.96 -10.26 -2.41
CA VAL A 56 -5.94 -11.33 -2.15
C VAL A 56 -5.34 -12.70 -2.45
N ASN A 57 -4.69 -12.87 -3.61
CA ASN A 57 -4.21 -14.17 -4.06
C ASN A 57 -2.91 -14.62 -3.39
N ASP A 58 -2.03 -13.69 -3.04
CA ASP A 58 -0.71 -14.06 -2.52
C ASP A 58 -0.63 -14.05 -0.99
N ILE A 59 -1.54 -13.33 -0.33
CA ILE A 59 -1.56 -13.20 1.13
C ILE A 59 -2.88 -13.73 1.71
N LEU A 60 -4.01 -13.16 1.31
CA LEU A 60 -5.28 -13.39 2.02
C LEU A 60 -5.90 -14.77 1.76
N SER A 61 -5.68 -15.38 0.59
CA SER A 61 -6.17 -16.73 0.30
C SER A 61 -5.43 -17.80 1.12
N GLU A 62 -4.14 -17.60 1.34
CA GLU A 62 -3.28 -18.57 2.03
C GLU A 62 -3.35 -18.43 3.56
N MET A 63 -3.58 -17.21 4.07
CA MET A 63 -3.57 -16.91 5.50
C MET A 63 -4.98 -16.95 6.12
N SER A 64 -5.58 -18.14 6.17
CA SER A 64 -6.96 -18.35 6.66
C SER A 64 -7.21 -17.89 8.11
N HIS A 65 -6.17 -17.80 8.94
CA HIS A 65 -6.27 -17.34 10.33
C HIS A 65 -6.15 -15.82 10.48
N LEU A 66 -5.88 -15.09 9.39
CA LEU A 66 -5.63 -13.67 9.42
C LEU A 66 -6.93 -12.87 9.57
N HIS A 67 -7.17 -12.35 10.77
CA HIS A 67 -8.33 -11.54 11.08
C HIS A 67 -8.07 -10.04 10.90
N THR A 68 -6.81 -9.62 10.95
CA THR A 68 -6.44 -8.21 10.84
C THR A 68 -5.27 -8.06 9.89
N PHE A 69 -5.53 -7.43 8.75
CA PHE A 69 -4.50 -7.07 7.79
C PHE A 69 -4.45 -5.55 7.63
N ILE A 70 -3.36 -4.94 8.10
CA ILE A 70 -3.10 -3.51 7.97
C ILE A 70 -1.95 -3.34 6.99
N PHE A 71 -2.11 -2.53 5.95
CA PHE A 71 -1.09 -2.41 4.93
C PHE A 71 -0.95 -0.97 4.40
N ASN A 72 0.26 -0.67 3.91
CA ASN A 72 0.66 0.55 3.23
C ASN A 72 1.72 0.15 2.20
N ILE A 73 1.30 -0.15 0.97
CA ILE A 73 2.15 -0.73 -0.06
C ILE A 73 2.22 0.22 -1.23
N ILE A 74 3.45 0.59 -1.58
CA ILE A 74 3.76 1.41 -2.75
C ILE A 74 4.57 0.54 -3.70
N THR A 75 4.06 0.32 -4.90
CA THR A 75 4.76 -0.44 -5.94
C THR A 75 5.12 0.44 -7.10
N GLN A 76 6.37 0.38 -7.54
CA GLN A 76 6.86 1.03 -8.76
C GLN A 76 7.19 -0.05 -9.79
N SER A 77 6.54 0.00 -10.94
CA SER A 77 6.75 -0.91 -12.07
C SER A 77 7.17 -0.11 -13.32
N THR A 78 7.95 -0.73 -14.20
CA THR A 78 8.42 -0.15 -15.47
C THR A 78 7.41 -0.39 -16.59
N MET A 79 6.13 -0.04 -16.40
CA MET A 79 5.15 -0.14 -17.47
C MET A 79 5.23 1.07 -18.40
N MET A 80 5.42 0.80 -19.69
CA MET A 80 5.73 1.81 -20.71
C MET A 80 4.53 2.68 -21.13
N ASN A 81 3.30 2.40 -20.70
CA ASN A 81 2.12 3.16 -21.13
C ASN A 81 1.21 3.57 -19.95
N GLU A 82 0.92 4.87 -19.86
CA GLU A 82 -0.05 5.46 -18.92
C GLU A 82 -1.47 4.89 -19.11
N GLU A 83 -1.87 4.58 -20.34
CA GLU A 83 -3.20 4.03 -20.65
C GLU A 83 -3.45 2.65 -20.04
N LEU A 84 -2.38 1.93 -19.68
CA LEU A 84 -2.44 0.62 -19.04
C LEU A 84 -2.52 0.70 -17.51
N LEU A 85 -2.53 1.91 -16.94
CA LEU A 85 -2.68 2.08 -15.50
C LEU A 85 -4.05 1.60 -15.04
N PRO A 86 -4.12 0.72 -14.02
CA PRO A 86 -5.40 0.33 -13.47
C PRO A 86 -6.05 1.52 -12.77
N THR A 87 -7.37 1.63 -12.94
CA THR A 87 -8.18 2.60 -12.20
C THR A 87 -8.18 2.27 -10.69
N PRO A 88 -8.41 3.26 -9.81
CA PRO A 88 -8.53 3.01 -8.37
C PRO A 88 -9.55 1.91 -8.03
N ASP A 89 -10.66 1.85 -8.76
CA ASP A 89 -11.67 0.81 -8.59
C ASP A 89 -11.11 -0.58 -8.91
N ASN A 90 -10.35 -0.72 -10.00
CA ASN A 90 -9.72 -2.00 -10.35
C ASN A 90 -8.68 -2.42 -9.31
N VAL A 91 -7.93 -1.45 -8.76
CA VAL A 91 -6.92 -1.71 -7.72
C VAL A 91 -7.56 -2.17 -6.41
N SER A 92 -8.66 -1.56 -5.99
CA SER A 92 -9.22 -1.76 -4.64
C SER A 92 -10.37 -2.77 -4.56
N ARG A 93 -11.15 -2.96 -5.64
CA ARG A 93 -12.36 -3.80 -5.65
C ARG A 93 -12.18 -5.20 -5.06
N PRO A 94 -11.12 -5.97 -5.36
CA PRO A 94 -10.95 -7.31 -4.80
C PRO A 94 -10.86 -7.32 -3.26
N LEU A 95 -10.24 -6.30 -2.67
CA LEU A 95 -10.13 -6.16 -1.21
C LEU A 95 -11.44 -5.66 -0.60
N ILE A 96 -12.13 -4.74 -1.26
CA ILE A 96 -13.46 -4.26 -0.82
C ILE A 96 -14.46 -5.42 -0.79
N GLN A 97 -14.44 -6.30 -1.80
CA GLN A 97 -15.28 -7.51 -1.83
C GLN A 97 -14.97 -8.48 -0.67
N ARG A 98 -13.76 -8.41 -0.09
CA ARG A 98 -13.36 -9.15 1.12
C ARG A 98 -13.66 -8.40 2.42
N GLY A 99 -14.36 -7.27 2.36
CA GLY A 99 -14.75 -6.48 3.53
C GLY A 99 -13.68 -5.50 4.03
N TYR A 100 -12.61 -5.27 3.28
CA TYR A 100 -11.58 -4.29 3.65
C TYR A 100 -11.97 -2.89 3.21
N ASN A 101 -11.68 -1.91 4.08
CA ASN A 101 -11.73 -0.50 3.70
C ASN A 101 -10.34 -0.06 3.21
N VAL A 102 -10.26 0.43 1.98
CA VAL A 102 -9.01 0.60 1.24
C VAL A 102 -8.97 1.97 0.60
N GLY A 103 -7.87 2.69 0.83
CA GLY A 103 -7.52 3.84 0.03
C GLY A 103 -6.49 3.44 -1.02
N CYS A 104 -6.61 3.98 -2.23
CA CYS A 104 -5.62 3.74 -3.26
C CYS A 104 -5.58 4.86 -4.29
N TYR A 105 -4.46 4.93 -5.00
CA TYR A 105 -4.34 5.68 -6.23
C TYR A 105 -3.22 5.10 -7.07
N THR A 106 -3.28 5.38 -8.36
CA THR A 106 -2.24 5.06 -9.32
C THR A 106 -1.71 6.35 -9.92
N ASP A 107 -0.45 6.33 -10.31
CA ASP A 107 0.22 7.50 -10.84
C ASP A 107 1.23 7.12 -11.91
N PHE A 108 1.33 7.95 -12.95
CA PHE A 108 2.36 7.82 -13.97
C PHE A 108 3.52 8.73 -13.61
N CYS A 109 4.61 8.14 -13.14
CA CYS A 109 5.83 8.84 -12.82
C CYS A 109 6.72 8.96 -14.07
N GLN A 110 7.65 9.92 -14.05
CA GLN A 110 8.62 10.07 -15.12
C GLN A 110 9.51 8.82 -15.31
N MET A 111 10.09 8.70 -16.51
CA MET A 111 10.86 7.55 -17.00
C MET A 111 10.03 6.28 -17.20
N GLU A 112 8.78 6.41 -17.66
CA GLU A 112 7.92 5.26 -17.99
C GLU A 112 7.73 4.32 -16.79
N MET A 113 7.61 4.91 -15.60
CA MET A 113 7.37 4.17 -14.38
C MET A 113 5.95 4.43 -13.89
N CYS A 114 5.17 3.38 -13.73
CA CYS A 114 3.90 3.45 -13.03
C CYS A 114 4.10 3.22 -11.53
N GLN A 115 3.30 3.92 -10.74
CA GLN A 115 3.20 3.70 -9.30
C GLN A 115 1.77 3.30 -8.93
N CYS A 116 1.64 2.31 -8.05
CA CYS A 116 0.41 2.03 -7.33
C CYS A 116 0.69 2.24 -5.85
N HIS A 117 -0.19 2.98 -5.18
CA HIS A 117 -0.20 3.09 -3.73
C HIS A 117 -1.54 2.53 -3.25
N ILE A 118 -1.50 1.47 -2.46
CA ILE A 118 -2.67 0.82 -1.87
C ILE A 118 -2.46 0.69 -0.36
N TYR A 119 -3.44 1.11 0.43
CA TYR A 119 -3.32 1.18 1.89
C TYR A 119 -4.64 0.92 2.61
N SER A 120 -4.57 0.47 3.85
CA SER A 120 -5.73 0.32 4.73
C SER A 120 -6.29 1.68 5.14
N PHE A 121 -7.61 1.82 5.12
CA PHE A 121 -8.32 3.04 5.50
C PHE A 121 -9.19 2.81 6.75
N PRO A 122 -9.21 3.73 7.73
CA PRO A 122 -8.37 4.93 7.83
C PRO A 122 -6.89 4.58 8.05
N PHE A 123 -6.00 5.52 7.74
CA PHE A 123 -4.56 5.26 7.83
C PHE A 123 -4.08 5.34 9.29
N THR A 124 -3.44 4.27 9.76
CA THR A 124 -3.08 4.07 11.18
C THR A 124 -1.59 3.86 11.44
N MET A 125 -0.75 4.03 10.43
CA MET A 125 0.71 3.96 10.60
C MET A 125 1.29 5.34 10.91
N GLU A 126 2.44 5.38 11.58
CA GLU A 126 3.09 6.64 12.00
C GLU A 126 3.59 7.46 10.81
N ARG A 127 3.90 6.82 9.69
CA ARG A 127 4.55 7.44 8.54
C ARG A 127 3.83 7.11 7.24
N MET A 128 3.52 8.14 6.46
CA MET A 128 3.03 8.01 5.09
C MET A 128 4.00 8.70 4.13
N ASP A 129 4.70 7.89 3.34
CA ASP A 129 5.73 8.35 2.42
C ASP A 129 5.26 8.35 0.96
N THR A 130 5.92 9.15 0.13
CA THR A 130 5.81 9.14 -1.33
C THR A 130 4.39 9.43 -1.83
N LEU A 131 3.70 10.37 -1.17
CA LEU A 131 2.45 10.90 -1.67
C LEU A 131 2.68 11.69 -2.95
N SER A 132 1.82 11.49 -3.93
CA SER A 132 1.82 12.27 -5.16
C SER A 132 0.58 13.14 -5.27
N ASN A 133 0.52 14.00 -6.30
CA ASN A 133 -0.63 14.85 -6.57
C ASN A 133 -1.92 14.08 -6.91
N LYS A 134 -1.81 12.77 -7.20
CA LYS A 134 -2.94 11.84 -7.36
C LYS A 134 -3.51 11.34 -6.03
N PHE A 135 -2.90 11.69 -4.89
CA PHE A 135 -3.44 11.32 -3.60
C PHE A 135 -4.87 11.88 -3.42
N PRO A 136 -5.88 11.03 -3.18
CA PRO A 136 -7.28 11.45 -3.16
C PRO A 136 -7.67 12.18 -1.87
N GLY A 137 -6.75 12.29 -0.90
CA GLY A 137 -7.08 12.69 0.46
C GLY A 137 -7.30 11.48 1.37
N GLY A 138 -7.51 11.73 2.66
CA GLY A 138 -7.84 10.67 3.60
C GLY A 138 -7.80 11.07 5.06
N LEU A 139 -8.20 10.14 5.91
CA LEU A 139 -8.18 10.29 7.37
C LEU A 139 -6.88 9.71 7.93
N PHE A 140 -6.11 10.54 8.63
CA PHE A 140 -4.91 10.15 9.36
C PHE A 140 -5.22 10.02 10.85
N MET A 141 -5.11 8.81 11.40
CA MET A 141 -5.38 8.58 12.83
C MET A 141 -4.14 8.80 13.71
N THR A 142 -2.97 8.40 13.21
CA THR A 142 -1.72 8.34 14.00
C THR A 142 -0.50 8.86 13.22
N VAL A 143 -0.69 9.41 12.03
CA VAL A 143 0.42 9.91 11.19
C VAL A 143 1.11 11.07 11.89
N ARG A 144 2.43 10.95 12.03
CA ARG A 144 3.33 12.00 12.54
C ARG A 144 4.31 12.48 11.48
N HIS A 145 4.59 11.65 10.48
CA HIS A 145 5.51 11.95 9.40
C HIS A 145 4.83 11.77 8.05
N LEU A 146 4.81 12.84 7.26
CA LEU A 146 4.25 12.86 5.92
C LEU A 146 5.30 13.35 4.93
N VAL A 147 5.52 12.57 3.87
CA VAL A 147 6.42 12.95 2.78
C VAL A 147 5.64 13.01 1.49
N ALA A 148 5.31 14.23 1.08
CA ALA A 148 4.86 14.54 -0.27
C ALA A 148 6.09 14.57 -1.18
N HIS A 149 6.06 13.80 -2.27
CA HIS A 149 7.16 13.73 -3.22
C HIS A 149 6.60 13.83 -4.64
N HIS A 150 6.78 14.98 -5.26
CA HIS A 150 6.52 15.16 -6.67
C HIS A 150 7.67 15.95 -7.29
N LEU A 151 8.44 15.29 -8.15
CA LEU A 151 9.74 15.75 -8.62
C LEU A 151 9.69 17.02 -9.48
N PHE A 152 8.52 17.39 -10.00
CA PHE A 152 8.41 18.43 -11.05
C PHE A 152 7.32 19.47 -10.82
N ARG A 153 6.43 19.24 -9.87
CA ARG A 153 5.36 20.19 -9.53
C ARG A 153 5.13 20.15 -8.02
N PRO A 154 5.37 21.26 -7.33
CA PRO A 154 4.87 21.43 -5.97
C PRO A 154 3.35 21.25 -5.99
N PHE A 155 2.84 20.40 -5.11
CA PHE A 155 1.40 20.15 -4.93
C PHE A 155 1.01 20.19 -3.46
N GLU A 156 1.95 20.61 -2.60
CA GLU A 156 1.79 20.68 -1.15
C GLU A 156 0.58 21.54 -0.77
N HIS A 157 0.32 22.64 -1.46
CA HIS A 157 -0.83 23.50 -1.20
C HIS A 157 -2.16 22.76 -1.45
N ASP A 158 -2.33 22.17 -2.63
CA ASP A 158 -3.52 21.38 -2.97
C ASP A 158 -3.66 20.16 -2.04
N PHE A 159 -2.53 19.56 -1.66
CA PHE A 159 -2.48 18.47 -0.72
C PHE A 159 -3.03 18.89 0.65
N PHE A 160 -2.56 20.00 1.22
CA PHE A 160 -3.04 20.52 2.51
C PHE A 160 -4.54 20.84 2.47
N VAL A 161 -5.03 21.42 1.36
CA VAL A 161 -6.46 21.66 1.16
C VAL A 161 -7.26 20.35 1.18
N ARG A 162 -6.82 19.32 0.44
CA ARG A 162 -7.51 18.02 0.41
C ARG A 162 -7.59 17.39 1.79
N ILE A 163 -6.51 17.41 2.57
CA ILE A 163 -6.51 16.77 3.90
C ILE A 163 -7.23 17.61 4.97
N SER A 164 -7.33 18.93 4.81
CA SER A 164 -8.11 19.77 5.73
C SER A 164 -9.61 19.50 5.62
N PHE A 165 -10.14 19.24 4.41
CA PHE A 165 -11.57 18.92 4.22
C PHE A 165 -12.00 17.65 4.98
N PHE A 166 -11.17 16.61 4.97
CA PHE A 166 -11.45 15.37 5.71
C PHE A 166 -11.21 15.48 7.23
N SER A 167 -10.47 16.50 7.67
CA SER A 167 -10.21 16.74 9.10
C SER A 167 -11.32 17.56 9.77
N ILE A 168 -12.07 18.36 8.98
CA ILE A 168 -13.12 19.27 9.45
C ILE A 168 -14.53 18.61 9.46
N THR A 169 -14.71 17.47 8.80
CA THR A 169 -15.99 16.74 8.71
C THR A 169 -16.25 15.76 9.87
N LYS A 170 -15.73 16.05 11.06
CA LYS A 170 -16.07 15.34 12.31
C LYS A 170 -16.89 16.21 13.25
#